data_AF-A0A1R1RZY9-F1
#
_entry.id   AF-A0A1R1RZY9-F1
#
_cell.length_a   1.000
_cell.length_b   1.000
_cell.length_c   1.000
_cell.angle_alpha   90.00
_cell.angle_beta   90.00
_cell.angle_gamma   90.00
#
_symmetry.space_group_name_H-M   'P 1'
#
loop_
_entity.id
_entity.type
_entity.pdbx_description
1 polymer ?
#
loop_
_entity_poly.entity_id
_entity_poly.type
_entity_poly.pdbx_seq_one_letter_code
_entity_poly.pdbx_strand_id
1 'polypeptide(L)' 'MAQIRLTGKLEEIEHIIQSFSKHYEVSYVSKEYGKTNPKYKYAKESRVYIELKLK' A
#
# COMPACT_ATOMS: atom_id res chain seq x y z
N MET A 1 -5.14 1.82 -15.95
CA MET A 1 -4.32 1.48 -14.76
C MET A 1 -4.44 2.63 -13.78
N ALA A 2 -4.75 2.33 -12.53
CA ALA A 2 -4.88 3.35 -11.49
C ALA A 2 -3.77 3.16 -10.45
N GLN A 3 -3.01 4.22 -10.18
CA GLN A 3 -2.06 4.24 -9.08
C GLN A 3 -2.73 4.91 -7.88
N ILE A 4 -2.76 4.21 -6.75
CA ILE A 4 -3.31 4.76 -5.51
C ILE A 4 -2.30 4.67 -4.37
N ARG A 5 -2.34 5.69 -3.52
CA ARG A 5 -1.53 5.78 -2.32
C ARG A 5 -2.41 5.53 -1.10
N LEU A 6 -2.05 4.53 -0.32
CA LEU A 6 -2.69 4.23 0.96
C LEU A 6 -1.79 4.73 2.09
N THR A 7 -2.40 5.32 3.12
CA THR A 7 -1.72 5.78 4.34
C THR A 7 -2.57 5.38 5.53
N GLY A 8 -1.99 4.71 6.51
CA GLY A 8 -2.73 4.19 7.67
C GLY A 8 -1.95 3.11 8.42
N LYS A 9 -2.61 2.35 9.29
CA LYS A 9 -1.98 1.19 9.92
C LYS A 9 -1.75 0.09 8.89
N LEU A 10 -0.69 -0.69 9.08
CA LEU A 10 -0.34 -1.79 8.17
C LEU A 10 -1.51 -2.78 8.02
N GLU A 11 -2.15 -3.14 9.13
CA GLU A 11 -3.30 -4.06 9.18
C GLU A 11 -4.47 -3.54 8.32
N GLU A 12 -4.83 -2.27 8.45
CA GLU A 12 -5.92 -1.66 7.67
C GLU A 12 -5.60 -1.64 6.17
N ILE A 13 -4.35 -1.34 5.83
CA ILE A 13 -3.86 -1.35 4.45
C ILE A 13 -3.95 -2.76 3.86
N GLU A 14 -3.55 -3.79 4.60
CA GLU A 14 -3.65 -5.19 4.15
C GLU A 14 -5.11 -5.62 3.90
N HIS A 15 -6.03 -5.26 4.81
CA HIS A 15 -7.46 -5.53 4.63
C HIS A 15 -8.03 -4.86 3.38
N ILE A 16 -7.63 -3.61 3.11
CA ILE A 16 -8.03 -2.88 1.90
C ILE A 16 -7.48 -3.56 0.64
N ILE A 17 -6.20 -3.96 0.65
CA ILE A 17 -5.57 -4.61 -0.51
C ILE A 17 -6.22 -5.97 -0.80
N GLN A 18 -6.53 -6.76 0.23
CA GLN A 18 -7.29 -8.01 0.06
C GLN A 18 -8.65 -7.77 -0.59
N SER A 19 -9.34 -6.69 -0.22
CA SER A 19 -10.62 -6.32 -0.82
C SER A 19 -10.47 -5.93 -2.30
N PHE A 20 -9.43 -5.16 -2.66
CA PHE A 20 -9.13 -4.83 -4.06
C PHE A 20 -8.76 -6.05 -4.90
N SER A 21 -8.03 -7.02 -4.33
CA SER A 21 -7.60 -8.23 -5.04
C SER A 21 -8.76 -9.11 -5.54
N LYS A 22 -9.99 -8.90 -5.03
CA LYS A 22 -11.19 -9.60 -5.53
C LYS A 22 -11.61 -9.14 -6.92
N HIS A 23 -11.43 -7.85 -7.22
CA HIS A 23 -11.95 -7.21 -8.44
C HIS A 23 -10.85 -6.70 -9.37
N TYR A 24 -9.65 -6.46 -8.83
CA TYR A 24 -8.52 -5.88 -9.54
C TYR A 24 -7.28 -6.76 -9.37
N GLU A 25 -6.41 -6.74 -10.37
CA GLU A 25 -5.05 -7.22 -10.24
C GLU A 25 -4.22 -6.13 -9.53
N VAL A 26 -3.72 -6.46 -8.34
CA VAL A 26 -2.97 -5.53 -7.49
C VAL A 26 -1.47 -5.78 -7.66
N SER A 27 -0.73 -4.77 -8.12
CA SER A 27 0.73 -4.78 -8.20
C SER A 27 1.33 -3.85 -7.15
N TYR A 28 2.21 -4.38 -6.29
CA TYR A 28 2.86 -3.60 -5.24
C TYR A 28 4.07 -2.84 -5.81
N VAL A 29 3.99 -1.50 -5.84
CA VAL A 29 5.04 -0.65 -6.43
C VAL A 29 6.11 -0.24 -5.41
N SER A 30 5.78 -0.21 -4.12
CA SER A 30 6.77 0.19 -3.11
C SER A 30 6.62 -0.60 -1.81
N LYS A 31 7.44 -1.64 -1.67
CA LYS A 31 7.66 -2.35 -0.40
C LYS A 31 8.28 -1.37 0.59
N GLU A 32 7.48 -0.92 1.55
CA GLU A 32 7.93 -0.30 2.81
C GLU A 32 8.84 0.94 2.67
N TYR A 33 8.27 2.09 2.27
CA TYR A 33 8.95 3.40 2.39
C TYR A 33 9.36 3.77 3.83
N GLY A 34 8.85 3.08 4.84
CA GLY A 34 9.11 3.33 6.26
C GLY A 34 10.46 2.81 6.77
N LYS A 35 11.00 1.73 6.19
CA LYS A 35 12.29 1.16 6.63
C LYS A 35 13.50 1.87 6.02
N THR A 36 13.37 2.35 4.79
CA THR A 36 14.50 2.90 4.03
C THR A 36 14.72 4.39 4.27
N ASN A 37 13.73 5.12 4.81
CA ASN A 37 13.84 6.56 5.06
C ASN A 37 13.82 6.87 6.57
N PRO A 38 14.93 7.34 7.16
CA PRO A 38 15.05 7.58 8.60
C PRO A 38 14.04 8.60 9.14
N LYS A 39 13.49 9.47 8.28
CA LYS A 39 12.41 10.42 8.62
C LYS A 39 11.11 9.72 9.04
N TYR A 40 10.87 8.49 8.60
CA TYR A 40 9.64 7.72 8.84
C TYR A 40 9.85 6.46 9.68
N LYS A 41 11.08 6.22 10.18
CA LYS A 41 11.45 5.06 10.98
C LYS A 41 10.60 4.89 12.27
N TYR A 42 10.06 5.99 12.78
CA TYR A 42 9.20 6.03 13.98
C TYR A 42 7.75 6.44 13.66
N ALA A 43 7.39 6.57 12.38
CA ALA A 43 6.04 6.93 12.00
C ALA A 43 5.10 5.74 12.29
N LYS A 44 4.05 5.97 13.08
CA LYS A 44 3.02 4.96 13.37
C LYS A 44 2.20 4.57 12.13
N GLU A 45 2.30 5.34 11.05
CA GLU A 45 1.53 5.17 9.83
C GLU A 45 2.43 4.67 8.70
N SER A 46 1.99 3.60 8.05
CA SER A 46 2.60 3.03 6.86
C SER A 46 2.06 3.71 5.61
N ARG A 47 2.93 3.89 4.62
CA ARG A 47 2.57 4.44 3.31
C ARG A 47 2.92 3.42 2.24
N VAL A 48 1.91 3.00 1.49
CA VAL A 48 2.06 1.98 0.43
C VAL A 48 1.51 2.55 -0.87
N TYR A 49 2.25 2.30 -1.94
CA TYR A 49 1.82 2.62 -3.30
C TYR A 49 1.45 1.32 -3.99
N ILE A 50 0.22 1.24 -4.46
CA ILE A 50 -0.29 0.09 -5.19
C ILE A 50 -0.81 0.52 -6.56
N GLU A 51 -0.57 -0.34 -7.53
CA GLU A 51 -1.14 -0.25 -8.86
C GLU A 51 -2.32 -1.21 -8.96
N LEU A 52 -3.44 -0.69 -9.43
CA LEU A 52 -4.65 -1.44 -9.73
C LEU A 52 -4.83 -1.53 -11.24
N LYS A 53 -4.97 -2.76 -11.72
CA LYS A 53 -5.37 -3.07 -13.08
C LYS A 53 -6.70 -3.82 -13.05
N LEU A 54 -7.63 -3.46 -13.93
CA LEU A 54 -8.87 -4.23 -14.11
C LEU A 54 -8.50 -5.61 -14.64
N LYS A 55 -9.13 -6.64 -14.08
CA LYS A 55 -9.07 -8.00 -14.62
C LYS A 55 -9.79 -8.08 -15.97
#